data_AF-A0AA42Z8B0-F1
#
_entry.id   AF-A0AA42Z8B0-F1
#
_cell.length_a   1.000
_cell.length_b   1.000
_cell.length_c   1.000
_cell.angle_alpha   90.00
_cell.angle_beta   90.00
_cell.angle_gamma   90.00
#
_symmetry.space_group_name_H-M   'P 1'
#
loop_
_entity.id
_entity.type
_entity.pdbx_description
1 polymer ?
#
loop_
_entity_poly.entity_id
_entity_poly.type
_entity_poly.pdbx_seq_one_letter_code
_entity_poly.pdbx_strand_id
1 'polypeptide(L)'
;TNEDHVRGGFKAYSAACYKAIGGLVSSIGWDTIDELLAKYHGFEVRTLPDLHIQHLRPTGTSYVPSAKKLQGRAMYVMRYGLLISSIASLKMAWKQRNFRVFVDNLKGYYEAKRLGLSYLINEEEGKFVRKLRWHGIRKALF
;
A
#
# COMPACT_ATOMS: atom_id res chain seq x y z
N THR A 1 -4.81 15.36 1.43
CA THR A 1 -4.09 14.06 1.57
C THR A 1 -4.78 13.28 2.66
N ASN A 2 -4.79 11.95 2.68
CA ASN A 2 -5.40 11.23 3.81
C ASN A 2 -4.58 11.53 5.06
N GLU A 3 -5.19 12.11 6.10
CA GLU A 3 -4.50 12.52 7.33
C GLU A 3 -3.98 11.30 8.13
N ASP A 4 -4.59 10.13 7.89
CA ASP A 4 -4.28 8.87 8.57
C ASP A 4 -3.17 8.04 7.91
N HIS A 5 -2.43 8.60 6.94
CA HIS A 5 -1.36 7.92 6.23
C HIS A 5 -0.04 8.68 6.31
N VAL A 6 0.99 8.05 6.85
CA VAL A 6 2.33 8.62 6.96
C VAL A 6 3.07 8.36 5.66
N ARG A 7 3.67 9.38 5.05
CA ARG A 7 4.39 9.21 3.78
C ARG A 7 5.69 8.44 4.01
N GLY A 8 5.95 7.40 3.19
CA GLY A 8 7.18 6.59 3.28
C GLY A 8 8.50 7.36 3.18
N GLY A 9 8.51 8.57 2.61
CA GLY A 9 9.70 9.41 2.54
C GLY A 9 10.24 9.86 3.91
N PHE A 10 9.40 9.86 4.95
CA PHE A 10 9.82 10.15 6.32
C PHE A 10 8.85 9.49 7.32
N LYS A 11 9.34 8.50 8.06
CA LYS A 11 8.60 7.77 9.10
C LYS A 11 9.50 7.52 10.31
N ALA A 12 8.91 7.58 11.50
CA ALA A 12 9.56 7.21 12.75
C ALA A 12 8.72 6.15 13.47
N TYR A 13 9.41 5.26 14.18
CA TYR A 13 8.80 4.15 14.91
C TYR A 13 9.31 4.15 16.34
N SER A 14 8.45 3.82 17.30
CA SER A 14 8.95 3.39 18.60
C SER A 14 9.71 2.08 18.44
N ALA A 15 10.71 1.83 19.30
CA ALA A 15 11.48 0.58 19.25
C ALA A 15 10.58 -0.65 19.40
N ALA A 16 9.54 -0.57 20.24
CA ALA A 16 8.55 -1.63 20.42
C ALA A 16 7.74 -1.90 19.15
N CYS A 17 7.27 -0.85 18.47
CA CYS A 17 6.53 -0.98 17.20
C CYS A 17 7.41 -1.60 16.13
N TYR A 18 8.64 -1.09 15.96
CA TYR A 18 9.58 -1.60 14.96
C TYR A 18 9.88 -3.10 15.15
N LYS A 19 10.04 -3.53 16.41
CA LYS A 19 10.23 -4.94 16.75
C LYS A 19 8.96 -5.77 16.48
N ALA A 20 7.78 -5.25 16.82
CA ALA A 20 6.52 -5.96 16.65
C ALA A 20 6.18 -6.23 15.17
N ILE A 21 6.43 -5.25 14.29
CA ILE A 21 6.17 -5.41 12.85
C ILE A 21 7.25 -6.22 12.12
N GLY A 22 8.31 -6.68 12.82
CA GLY A 22 9.41 -7.44 12.23
C GLY A 22 10.42 -6.60 11.44
N GLY A 23 10.47 -5.28 11.69
CA GLY A 23 11.30 -4.34 10.94
C GLY A 23 10.74 -4.00 9.55
N LEU A 24 11.52 -3.29 8.73
CA LEU A 24 11.11 -2.88 7.39
C LEU A 24 11.57 -3.89 6.34
N VAL A 25 10.69 -4.17 5.37
CA VAL A 25 10.95 -5.07 4.26
C VAL A 25 11.29 -4.30 2.99
N SER A 26 12.29 -4.76 2.24
CA SER A 26 12.62 -4.18 0.93
C SER A 26 11.69 -4.76 -0.14
N SER A 27 10.48 -4.22 -0.25
CA SER A 27 9.50 -4.61 -1.28
C SER A 27 8.58 -3.47 -1.67
N ILE A 28 7.98 -3.52 -2.86
CA ILE A 28 6.95 -2.55 -3.21
C ILE A 28 5.77 -2.63 -2.23
N GLY A 29 5.31 -1.48 -1.75
CA GLY A 29 4.19 -1.39 -0.81
C GLY A 29 4.59 -1.63 0.65
N TRP A 30 5.90 -1.72 0.95
CA TRP A 30 6.40 -1.84 2.32
C TRP A 30 5.88 -0.72 3.23
N ASP A 31 5.81 0.50 2.70
CA ASP A 31 5.35 1.73 3.38
C ASP A 31 3.84 1.77 3.59
N THR A 32 3.10 0.81 3.06
CA THR A 32 1.69 0.62 3.40
C THR A 32 1.55 -0.51 4.41
N ILE A 33 2.37 -1.55 4.29
CA ILE A 33 2.37 -2.71 5.17
C ILE A 33 2.84 -2.36 6.58
N ASP A 34 3.87 -1.53 6.73
CA ASP A 34 4.36 -1.07 8.04
C ASP A 34 3.24 -0.46 8.91
N GLU A 35 2.41 0.42 8.33
CA GLU A 35 1.27 1.06 8.99
C GLU A 35 0.15 0.06 9.29
N LEU A 36 -0.08 -0.87 8.37
CA LEU A 36 -1.10 -1.91 8.55
C LEU A 36 -0.71 -2.89 9.66
N LEU A 37 0.56 -3.28 9.72
CA LEU A 37 1.10 -4.13 10.77
C LEU A 37 1.17 -3.39 12.11
N ALA A 38 1.54 -2.11 12.12
CA ALA A 38 1.48 -1.29 13.32
C ALA A 38 0.06 -1.32 13.91
N LYS A 39 -0.97 -1.06 13.08
CA LYS A 39 -2.38 -1.13 13.50
C LYS A 39 -2.80 -2.54 13.93
N TYR A 40 -2.33 -3.58 13.24
CA TYR A 40 -2.60 -4.98 13.60
C TYR A 40 -2.07 -5.32 14.99
N HIS A 41 -0.87 -4.84 15.33
CA HIS A 41 -0.24 -5.03 16.65
C HIS A 41 -0.71 -4.01 17.71
N GLY A 42 -1.77 -3.25 17.43
CA GLY A 42 -2.36 -2.32 18.39
C GLY A 42 -1.61 -0.99 18.56
N PHE A 43 -0.63 -0.70 17.69
CA PHE A 43 0.02 0.60 17.66
C PHE A 43 -0.81 1.61 16.89
N GLU A 44 -0.72 2.85 17.33
CA GLU A 44 -1.35 3.98 16.64
C GLU A 44 -0.43 4.54 15.56
N VAL A 45 -1.03 4.98 14.45
CA VAL A 45 -0.35 5.66 13.35
C VAL A 45 -0.88 7.08 13.30
N ARG A 46 0.00 8.07 13.47
CA ARG A 46 -0.35 9.49 13.44
C ARG A 46 0.56 10.26 12.48
N THR A 47 0.01 11.27 11.84
CA THR A 47 0.78 12.31 11.16
C THR A 47 0.97 13.50 12.11
N LEU A 48 2.10 14.21 11.98
CA LEU A 48 2.40 15.40 12.77
C LEU A 48 2.26 16.63 11.85
N PRO A 49 1.10 17.32 11.85
CA PRO A 49 0.82 18.38 10.88
C PRO A 49 1.75 19.58 11.03
N ASP A 50 2.21 19.86 12.25
CA ASP A 50 3.11 20.98 12.54
C ASP A 50 4.57 20.70 12.17
N LEU A 51 4.92 19.42 11.91
CA LEU A 51 6.27 19.03 11.54
C LEU A 51 6.49 19.20 10.04
N HIS A 52 7.18 20.28 9.68
CA HIS A 52 7.50 20.62 8.30
C HIS A 52 8.77 19.90 7.83
N ILE A 53 8.68 19.14 6.74
CA ILE A 53 9.80 18.37 6.20
C ILE A 53 9.93 18.67 4.70
N GLN A 54 11.15 18.96 4.25
CA GLN A 54 11.46 19.18 2.85
C GLN A 54 12.20 17.97 2.26
N HIS A 55 11.53 17.24 1.35
CA HIS A 55 12.15 16.16 0.59
C HIS A 55 12.79 16.71 -0.68
N LEU A 56 14.12 16.70 -0.76
CA LEU A 56 14.88 17.32 -1.86
C LEU A 56 14.90 16.51 -3.17
N ARG A 57 14.39 15.28 -3.16
CA ARG A 57 14.33 14.45 -4.37
C ARG A 57 13.26 14.99 -5.33
N PRO A 58 13.58 15.22 -6.61
CA PRO A 58 12.58 15.61 -7.60
C PRO A 58 11.46 14.57 -7.71
N THR A 59 10.21 14.99 -7.52
CA THR A 59 9.03 14.15 -7.73
C THR A 59 8.66 14.10 -9.21
N GLY A 60 8.54 12.90 -9.78
CA GLY A 60 7.96 12.69 -11.12
C GLY A 60 8.94 12.53 -12.29
N THR A 61 10.26 12.63 -12.07
CA THR A 61 11.26 12.58 -13.15
C THR A 61 11.73 11.17 -13.55
N SER A 62 11.44 10.14 -12.76
CA SER A 62 11.80 8.75 -13.09
C SER A 62 10.62 8.01 -13.71
N TYR A 63 10.30 8.29 -14.98
CA TYR A 63 9.37 7.45 -15.75
C TYR A 63 10.07 6.14 -16.11
N VAL A 64 9.83 5.10 -15.32
CA VAL A 64 10.28 3.73 -15.65
C VAL A 64 9.08 2.97 -16.21
N PRO A 65 9.11 2.47 -17.46
CA PRO A 65 8.00 1.71 -18.03
C PRO A 65 7.55 0.51 -17.18
N SER A 66 8.47 -0.09 -16.42
CA SER A 66 8.19 -1.17 -15.46
C SER A 66 7.36 -0.73 -14.25
N ALA A 67 7.29 0.59 -13.95
CA ALA A 67 6.51 1.14 -12.85
C ALA A 67 4.99 0.99 -13.04
N LYS A 68 4.50 0.82 -14.28
CA LYS A 68 3.07 0.71 -14.59
C LYS A 68 2.40 -0.50 -13.93
N LYS A 69 3.11 -1.62 -13.85
CA LYS A 69 2.61 -2.86 -13.24
C LYS A 69 2.87 -2.95 -11.74
N LEU A 70 3.70 -2.05 -11.21
CA LEU A 70 4.25 -2.13 -9.87
C LEU A 70 3.15 -2.06 -8.80
N GLN A 71 2.12 -1.25 -9.03
CA GLN A 71 0.94 -1.14 -8.15
C GLN A 71 0.15 -2.45 -8.08
N GLY A 72 -0.06 -3.10 -9.24
CA GLY A 72 -0.64 -4.44 -9.33
C GLY A 72 0.10 -5.48 -8.49
N ARG A 73 1.43 -5.50 -8.64
CA ARG A 73 2.31 -6.39 -7.88
C ARG A 73 2.25 -6.08 -6.38
N ALA A 74 2.24 -4.81 -6.00
CA ALA A 74 2.10 -4.36 -4.61
C ALA A 74 0.83 -4.92 -3.98
N MET A 75 -0.32 -4.77 -4.65
CA MET A 75 -1.60 -5.27 -4.12
C MET A 75 -1.61 -6.79 -3.95
N TYR A 76 -0.90 -7.53 -4.81
CA TYR A 76 -0.74 -8.97 -4.67
C TYR A 76 0.09 -9.32 -3.43
N VAL A 77 1.32 -8.78 -3.31
CA VAL A 77 2.22 -9.12 -2.19
C VAL A 77 1.67 -8.67 -0.83
N MET A 78 0.79 -7.66 -0.81
CA MET A 78 0.03 -7.20 0.36
C MET A 78 -1.24 -8.02 0.68
N ARG A 79 -1.50 -9.13 -0.04
CA ARG A 79 -2.67 -10.02 0.14
C ARG A 79 -4.04 -9.33 0.04
N TYR A 80 -4.18 -8.30 -0.81
CA TYR A 80 -5.48 -7.63 -0.99
C TYR A 80 -6.53 -8.56 -1.62
N GLY A 81 -6.11 -9.50 -2.46
CA GLY A 81 -7.02 -10.33 -3.24
C GLY A 81 -7.63 -9.59 -4.42
N LEU A 82 -8.13 -10.34 -5.39
CA LEU A 82 -8.52 -9.81 -6.70
C LEU A 82 -9.62 -8.73 -6.62
N LEU A 83 -10.64 -8.90 -5.76
CA LEU A 83 -11.76 -7.97 -5.69
C LEU A 83 -11.34 -6.58 -5.18
N ILE A 84 -10.60 -6.53 -4.05
CA ILE A 84 -10.08 -5.26 -3.52
C ILE A 84 -9.10 -4.64 -4.52
N SER A 85 -8.23 -5.45 -5.14
CA SER A 85 -7.29 -4.98 -6.15
C SER A 85 -7.99 -4.37 -7.37
N SER A 86 -9.09 -4.96 -7.84
CA SER A 86 -9.90 -4.44 -8.94
C SER A 86 -10.56 -3.12 -8.57
N ILE A 87 -11.20 -3.02 -7.41
CA ILE A 87 -11.85 -1.78 -6.95
C ILE A 87 -10.81 -0.66 -6.80
N ALA A 88 -9.67 -0.94 -6.15
CA ALA A 88 -8.60 0.02 -5.98
C ALA A 88 -8.02 0.49 -7.33
N SER A 89 -7.80 -0.45 -8.25
CA SER A 89 -7.29 -0.14 -9.60
C SER A 89 -8.27 0.70 -10.40
N LEU A 90 -9.57 0.41 -10.31
CA LEU A 90 -10.61 1.15 -11.00
C LEU A 90 -10.71 2.58 -10.46
N LYS A 91 -10.69 2.73 -9.13
CA LYS A 91 -10.62 4.05 -8.47
C LYS A 91 -9.40 4.85 -8.93
N MET A 92 -8.23 4.21 -9.03
CA MET A 92 -7.02 4.86 -9.54
C MET A 92 -7.16 5.29 -11.00
N ALA A 93 -7.69 4.41 -11.86
CA ALA A 93 -7.88 4.68 -13.28
C ALA A 93 -8.85 5.84 -13.51
N TRP A 94 -9.93 5.92 -12.73
CA TRP A 94 -10.87 7.05 -12.76
C TRP A 94 -10.18 8.35 -12.33
N LYS A 95 -9.48 8.35 -11.18
CA LYS A 95 -8.79 9.55 -10.69
C LYS A 95 -7.76 10.09 -11.70
N GLN A 96 -7.10 9.20 -12.43
CA GLN A 96 -6.11 9.56 -13.47
C GLN A 96 -6.73 9.79 -14.85
N ARG A 97 -8.05 9.59 -15.02
CA ARG A 97 -8.77 9.63 -16.31
C ARG A 97 -8.10 8.76 -17.38
N ASN A 98 -7.54 7.61 -16.98
CA ASN A 98 -6.78 6.72 -17.85
C ASN A 98 -7.10 5.26 -17.54
N PHE A 99 -7.95 4.65 -18.37
CA PHE A 99 -8.37 3.25 -18.21
C PHE A 99 -7.20 2.25 -18.36
N ARG A 100 -6.12 2.60 -19.06
CA ARG A 100 -4.95 1.72 -19.20
C ARG A 100 -4.32 1.39 -17.83
N VAL A 101 -4.44 2.29 -16.85
CA VAL A 101 -3.95 2.06 -15.47
C VAL A 101 -4.63 0.84 -14.83
N PHE A 102 -5.93 0.67 -15.06
CA PHE A 102 -6.66 -0.50 -14.56
C PHE A 102 -6.11 -1.80 -15.15
N VAL A 103 -5.91 -1.82 -16.47
CA VAL A 103 -5.37 -2.97 -17.20
C VAL A 103 -3.94 -3.28 -16.76
N ASP A 104 -3.08 -2.26 -16.63
CA ASP A 104 -1.69 -2.42 -16.21
C ASP A 104 -1.57 -2.95 -14.78
N ASN A 105 -2.42 -2.47 -13.87
CA ASN A 105 -2.49 -2.98 -12.50
C ASN A 105 -2.94 -4.44 -12.46
N LEU A 106 -4.00 -4.80 -13.19
CA LEU A 106 -4.44 -6.20 -13.23
C LEU A 106 -3.38 -7.11 -13.84
N LYS A 107 -2.72 -6.69 -14.92
CA LYS A 107 -1.57 -7.41 -15.50
C LYS A 107 -0.47 -7.61 -14.47
N GLY A 108 -0.12 -6.56 -13.71
CA GLY A 108 0.88 -6.66 -12.64
C GLY A 108 0.49 -7.62 -11.52
N TYR A 109 -0.79 -7.62 -11.11
CA TYR A 109 -1.32 -8.55 -10.10
C TYR A 109 -1.23 -10.00 -10.57
N TYR A 110 -1.72 -10.30 -11.78
CA TYR A 110 -1.70 -11.65 -12.32
C TYR A 110 -0.28 -12.14 -12.62
N GLU A 111 0.61 -11.25 -13.06
CA GLU A 111 2.02 -11.56 -13.24
C GLU A 111 2.67 -11.96 -11.90
N ALA A 112 2.45 -11.18 -10.83
CA ALA A 112 2.94 -11.52 -9.49
C ALA A 112 2.39 -12.85 -8.98
N LYS A 113 1.10 -13.11 -9.23
CA LYS A 113 0.46 -14.39 -8.89
C LYS A 113 1.07 -15.56 -9.65
N ARG A 114 1.28 -15.41 -10.96
CA ARG A 114 1.89 -16.44 -11.82
C ARG A 114 3.33 -16.74 -11.43
N LEU A 115 4.09 -15.70 -11.06
CA LEU A 115 5.47 -15.83 -10.58
C LEU A 115 5.55 -16.36 -9.15
N GLY A 116 4.43 -16.52 -8.43
CA GLY A 116 4.42 -17.01 -7.06
C GLY A 116 5.20 -16.10 -6.10
N LEU A 117 5.15 -14.77 -6.29
CA LEU A 117 5.89 -13.85 -5.42
C LEU A 117 5.48 -14.06 -3.95
N SER A 118 6.46 -14.04 -3.05
CA SER A 118 6.20 -14.15 -1.62
C SER A 118 5.37 -12.97 -1.12
N TYR A 119 4.40 -13.26 -0.25
CA TYR A 119 3.63 -12.24 0.43
C TYR A 119 4.47 -11.56 1.52
N LEU A 120 4.19 -10.28 1.77
CA LEU A 120 4.87 -9.49 2.81
C LEU A 120 4.31 -9.75 4.21
N ILE A 121 3.11 -10.32 4.27
CA ILE A 121 2.36 -10.54 5.49
C ILE A 121 1.86 -11.98 5.53
N ASN A 122 1.62 -12.51 6.71
CA ASN A 122 1.02 -13.82 6.90
C ASN A 122 -0.49 -13.80 6.60
N GLU A 123 -1.15 -14.95 6.75
CA GLU A 123 -2.57 -15.09 6.41
C GLU A 123 -3.50 -14.32 7.36
N GLU A 124 -3.18 -14.29 8.66
CA GLU A 124 -3.97 -13.60 9.68
C GLU A 124 -3.88 -12.09 9.53
N GLU A 125 -2.66 -11.56 9.35
CA GLU A 125 -2.43 -10.17 8.98
C GLU A 125 -3.16 -9.82 7.67
N GLY A 126 -3.11 -10.72 6.68
CA GLY A 126 -3.84 -10.56 5.43
C GLY A 126 -5.35 -10.46 5.62
N LYS A 127 -5.94 -11.27 6.50
CA LYS A 127 -7.38 -11.19 6.84
C LYS A 127 -7.71 -9.85 7.47
N PHE A 128 -6.90 -9.38 8.42
CA PHE A 128 -7.05 -8.07 9.04
C PHE A 128 -6.98 -6.94 8.01
N VAL A 129 -5.96 -6.93 7.16
CA VAL A 129 -5.77 -5.93 6.10
C VAL A 129 -6.99 -5.87 5.17
N ARG A 130 -7.51 -7.02 4.73
CA ARG A 130 -8.71 -7.05 3.88
C ARG A 130 -9.94 -6.53 4.61
N LYS A 131 -10.13 -6.87 5.89
CA LYS A 131 -11.23 -6.35 6.71
C LYS A 131 -11.19 -4.82 6.80
N LEU A 132 -10.01 -4.25 7.07
CA LEU A 132 -9.82 -2.80 7.13
C LEU A 132 -10.08 -2.12 5.78
N ARG A 133 -9.59 -2.71 4.68
CA ARG A 133 -9.83 -2.19 3.32
C ARG A 133 -11.31 -2.20 2.95
N TRP A 134 -12.02 -3.30 3.24
CA TRP A 134 -13.46 -3.37 3.00
C TRP A 134 -14.24 -2.38 3.84
N HIS A 135 -13.88 -2.19 5.11
CA HIS A 135 -14.49 -1.16 5.96
C HIS A 135 -14.34 0.23 5.33
N GLY A 136 -13.13 0.59 4.88
CA GLY A 136 -12.89 1.86 4.19
C GLY A 136 -13.64 2.01 2.86
N ILE A 137 -13.78 0.93 2.08
CA ILE A 137 -14.58 0.93 0.85
C ILE A 137 -16.05 1.18 1.16
N ARG A 138 -16.61 0.52 2.18
CA ARG A 138 -18.02 0.70 2.59
C ARG A 138 -18.29 2.12 3.06
N LYS A 139 -17.43 2.69 3.90
CA LYS A 139 -17.53 4.09 4.38
C LYS A 139 -17.42 5.13 3.26
N ALA A 140 -16.83 4.77 2.11
CA ALA A 140 -16.75 5.68 0.97
C ALA A 140 -18.00 5.61 0.05
N LEU A 141 -18.84 4.59 0.21
CA LEU A 141 -20.05 4.37 -0.59
C LEU A 141 -21.34 4.75 0.15
N PHE A 142 -21.31 4.69 1.48
CA PHE A 142 -22.40 5.04 2.40
C PHE A 142 -21.88 6.01 3.45
#